data_AF-A0A4U0XVI7-F1
#
_entry.id   AF-A0A4U0XVI7-F1
#
_cell.length_a   1.000
_cell.length_b   1.000
_cell.length_c   1.000
_cell.angle_alpha   90.00
_cell.angle_beta   90.00
_cell.angle_gamma   90.00
#
_symmetry.space_group_name_H-M   'P 1'
#
loop_
_entity.id
_entity.type
_entity.pdbx_description
1 polymer ?
#
loop_
_entity_poly.entity_id
_entity_poly.type
_entity_poly.pdbx_seq_one_letter_code
_entity_poly.pdbx_strand_id
1 'polypeptide(L)'
;MSASAVAQSAPKQVSKVPAKDQSLEAKESSASAGAKAGINLNIFGALSGAFSGSSKKSRSEDGSSNETKHGTAHVKGMGGANMGASAEARADAQNREMRVEKREKWLARKRKRSLKQDPEFANRIELLQDFEFDEASSCVRISEDGNWVMSTGTYKPQIHTHYLPHLSLSYARHTNTVNQTFLLLSPDYSKSLHLQCDRQLEFHTPGGLHYATRIPRYGRDLVYSKHAAEALIPAVGVNGDGNGEVFRLNLEVGRFMRGYEVDVGGDDMTSLGGGALQGGINTGAVNTAAVAEESHNLLAFGTSLGTVEFWDSRSRSRVGVLPPAHGAYIANGDVLDSRPEISALEFHRSGLTLATGTSNGLIYIYDLRSPVPLLKKDQGYGYPIQTLTYLSPSTSSRSAPISEEKILSSDKRIIKIWDAGSGDPWNSVEPAVDINHVEWCKDSGMLLTANEGRQMHSFFIPQLGPAPKWCSFLDNLVEEMAEDAADPSSYNSAFGAGNTGEVYDNYKFLDMKTLRELNLDHLIGTTSALRPYMHGYFVAQRLYEEARLISNPELFEQQRAKSIQEKIEKERESRIRGNKAVKVKVNKRLAEKMLKREEDNERRKARRLLAKTGDGEAH
;
A
#
# COMPACT_ATOMS: atom_id res chain seq x y z
N MET A 1 57.75 59.39 52.34
CA MET A 1 57.73 60.79 51.90
C MET A 1 56.47 60.94 51.03
N SER A 2 55.35 61.42 51.62
CA SER A 2 54.74 62.76 51.36
C SER A 2 54.29 62.91 49.89
N ALA A 3 53.04 63.22 49.51
CA ALA A 3 51.86 63.82 50.14
C ALA A 3 50.61 63.43 49.28
N SER A 4 49.42 63.12 49.82
CA SER A 4 48.32 63.99 50.31
C SER A 4 47.66 64.95 49.30
N ALA A 5 46.42 64.62 48.88
CA ALA A 5 45.20 65.45 48.75
C ALA A 5 44.12 64.60 47.99
N VAL A 6 42.99 64.10 48.53
CA VAL A 6 41.83 64.71 49.25
C VAL A 6 41.14 65.76 48.34
N ALA A 7 39.85 65.73 47.96
CA ALA A 7 38.64 65.03 48.44
C ALA A 7 37.47 65.11 47.41
N GLN A 8 36.52 64.15 47.54
CA GLN A 8 35.03 64.23 47.49
C GLN A 8 34.32 64.80 46.24
N SER A 9 33.13 64.40 45.76
CA SER A 9 32.18 63.25 45.83
C SER A 9 30.84 63.75 45.21
N ALA A 10 30.43 63.30 44.01
CA ALA A 10 29.18 62.54 43.68
C ALA A 10 27.86 63.37 43.52
N PRO A 11 26.75 62.91 42.86
CA PRO A 11 26.45 61.55 42.37
C PRO A 11 25.64 61.35 41.04
N LYS A 12 25.67 60.09 40.56
CA LYS A 12 24.63 59.25 39.89
C LYS A 12 24.08 59.58 38.48
N GLN A 13 24.40 58.73 37.50
CA GLN A 13 23.45 58.15 36.53
C GLN A 13 23.81 56.69 36.19
N VAL A 14 22.77 55.88 35.97
CA VAL A 14 22.75 54.41 35.91
C VAL A 14 23.15 53.88 34.52
N SER A 15 23.88 52.76 34.53
CA SER A 15 24.50 52.03 33.43
C SER A 15 23.53 51.43 32.39
N LYS A 16 23.81 51.65 31.10
CA LYS A 16 23.37 50.83 29.95
C LYS A 16 24.62 50.28 29.24
N VAL A 17 24.62 48.98 28.93
CA VAL A 17 25.63 48.28 28.10
C VAL A 17 25.06 48.11 26.68
N PRO A 18 25.86 48.29 25.61
CA PRO A 18 25.35 48.36 24.23
C PRO A 18 25.46 47.06 23.41
N ALA A 19 24.52 46.99 22.44
CA ALA A 19 24.61 46.56 21.04
C ALA A 19 25.23 45.20 20.67
N LYS A 20 24.37 44.32 20.14
CA LYS A 20 24.71 43.24 19.19
C LYS A 20 24.36 43.71 17.78
N ASP A 21 25.33 43.62 16.88
CA ASP A 21 25.21 43.91 15.45
C ASP A 21 24.28 42.94 14.72
N GLN A 22 23.56 43.53 13.77
CA GLN A 22 22.59 42.91 12.88
C GLN A 22 23.30 42.32 11.65
N SER A 23 23.25 41.01 11.48
CA SER A 23 23.36 40.39 10.15
C SER A 23 21.96 40.09 9.65
N LEU A 24 21.54 40.89 8.67
CA LEU A 24 20.29 40.76 7.92
C LEU A 24 20.24 39.41 7.19
N GLU A 25 19.51 38.45 7.74
CA GLU A 25 19.04 37.28 6.98
C GLU A 25 17.82 37.71 6.14
N ALA A 26 18.04 37.73 4.83
CA ALA A 26 16.98 37.83 3.84
C ALA A 26 16.06 36.61 3.96
N LYS A 27 14.89 36.80 4.57
CA LYS A 27 13.76 35.88 4.41
C LYS A 27 13.27 36.01 2.98
N GLU A 28 13.72 35.12 2.12
CA GLU A 28 13.03 34.82 0.87
C GLU A 28 11.69 34.18 1.22
N SER A 29 10.63 34.99 1.10
CA SER A 29 9.27 34.51 0.99
C SER A 29 9.07 33.93 -0.41
N SER A 30 9.51 32.69 -0.62
CA SER A 30 9.07 31.91 -1.78
C SER A 30 7.67 31.38 -1.48
N ALA A 31 6.66 32.01 -2.08
CA ALA A 31 5.33 31.44 -2.20
C ALA A 31 5.40 30.23 -3.13
N SER A 32 5.71 29.05 -2.58
CA SER A 32 5.49 27.79 -3.28
C SER A 32 4.03 27.40 -3.09
N ALA A 33 3.25 27.53 -4.16
CA ALA A 33 1.90 26.98 -4.25
C ALA A 33 1.99 25.45 -4.20
N GLY A 34 1.88 24.88 -3.00
CA GLY A 34 1.72 23.44 -2.81
C GLY A 34 0.30 23.03 -3.18
N ALA A 35 0.14 22.47 -4.38
CA ALA A 35 -1.09 21.79 -4.78
C ALA A 35 -1.25 20.55 -3.89
N LYS A 36 -2.21 20.61 -2.95
CA LYS A 36 -2.69 19.45 -2.21
C LYS A 36 -3.59 18.63 -3.14
N ALA A 37 -3.14 17.45 -3.55
CA ALA A 37 -3.99 16.46 -4.18
C ALA A 37 -3.51 15.05 -3.82
N GLY A 38 -3.77 14.65 -2.57
CA GLY A 38 -3.85 13.24 -2.17
C GLY A 38 -5.29 13.02 -1.73
N ILE A 39 -6.09 12.36 -2.56
CA ILE A 39 -7.49 12.05 -2.27
C ILE A 39 -7.49 10.91 -1.25
N ASN A 40 -7.79 11.26 0.01
CA ASN A 40 -8.28 10.32 1.01
C ASN A 40 -9.79 10.56 1.13
N LEU A 41 -10.60 9.68 0.54
CA LEU A 41 -12.05 9.70 0.66
C LEU A 41 -12.45 9.16 2.05
N ASN A 42 -12.42 10.05 3.05
CA ASN A 42 -13.25 9.96 4.25
C ASN A 42 -13.23 11.30 4.99
N ILE A 43 -14.02 12.26 4.49
CA ILE A 43 -14.39 13.47 5.25
C ILE A 43 -15.91 13.63 5.15
N PHE A 44 -16.63 13.01 6.09
CA PHE A 44 -17.96 13.49 6.48
C PHE A 44 -17.84 14.17 7.83
N GLY A 45 -18.30 15.43 7.87
CA GLY A 45 -18.21 16.31 9.03
C GLY A 45 -19.00 15.79 10.23
N ALA A 46 -18.32 15.68 11.37
CA ALA A 46 -18.95 15.59 12.68
C ALA A 46 -19.22 17.02 13.19
N LEU A 47 -20.36 17.57 12.81
CA LEU A 47 -20.94 18.79 13.40
C LEU A 47 -22.39 18.50 13.78
N SER A 48 -22.58 17.80 14.90
CA SER A 48 -23.81 17.86 15.69
C SER A 48 -23.55 17.36 17.11
N GLY A 49 -23.23 18.28 18.02
CA GLY A 49 -23.47 18.05 19.44
C GLY A 49 -24.96 18.22 19.72
N ALA A 50 -25.60 17.24 20.36
CA ALA A 50 -26.86 17.45 21.07
C ALA A 50 -27.17 16.30 22.03
N PHE A 51 -26.79 16.52 23.30
CA PHE A 51 -27.50 16.17 24.53
C PHE A 51 -28.74 15.25 24.40
N SER A 52 -28.64 14.00 24.88
CA SER A 52 -29.84 13.24 25.27
C SER A 52 -30.14 13.49 26.75
N GLY A 53 -31.10 14.36 27.04
CA GLY A 53 -31.68 14.52 28.38
C GLY A 53 -33.16 14.18 28.33
N SER A 54 -33.62 13.21 29.12
CA SER A 54 -35.05 12.94 29.24
C SER A 54 -35.70 13.96 30.17
N SER A 55 -36.61 14.78 29.62
CA SER A 55 -37.48 15.68 30.38
C SER A 55 -38.80 14.99 30.71
N LYS A 56 -39.29 15.15 31.94
CA LYS A 56 -40.65 14.75 32.32
C LYS A 56 -41.40 15.99 32.78
N LYS A 57 -42.51 16.30 32.10
CA LYS A 57 -43.35 17.48 32.36
C LYS A 57 -44.62 17.02 33.08
N SER A 58 -44.88 17.59 34.26
CA SER A 58 -46.16 17.40 34.98
C SER A 58 -46.87 18.73 35.12
N ARG A 59 -48.21 18.70 35.04
CA ARG A 59 -49.09 19.87 35.06
C ARG A 59 -49.89 19.87 36.36
N SER A 60 -49.84 20.96 37.11
CA SER A 60 -50.69 21.16 38.28
C SER A 60 -52.00 21.83 37.87
N GLU A 61 -53.06 21.68 38.67
CA GLU A 61 -54.43 22.08 38.31
C GLU A 61 -54.63 23.58 38.08
N ASP A 62 -53.70 24.44 38.51
CA ASP A 62 -53.71 25.89 38.21
C ASP A 62 -53.03 26.26 36.86
N GLY A 63 -52.85 25.30 35.96
CA GLY A 63 -52.47 25.56 34.57
C GLY A 63 -50.99 25.91 34.32
N SER A 64 -50.16 26.03 35.35
CA SER A 64 -48.71 26.17 35.22
C SER A 64 -48.02 24.81 35.01
N SER A 65 -46.95 24.79 34.20
CA SER A 65 -46.17 23.58 33.92
C SER A 65 -44.76 23.70 34.49
N ASN A 66 -44.38 22.78 35.38
CA ASN A 66 -43.01 22.66 35.87
C ASN A 66 -42.29 21.52 35.14
N GLU A 67 -41.06 21.78 34.71
CA GLU A 67 -40.21 20.86 33.98
C GLU A 67 -38.98 20.55 34.85
N THR A 68 -38.83 19.30 35.31
CA THR A 68 -37.69 18.89 36.14
C THR A 68 -36.75 18.02 35.29
N LYS A 69 -35.52 18.50 35.08
CA LYS A 69 -34.49 17.79 34.32
C LYS A 69 -33.50 17.12 35.29
N HIS A 70 -33.42 15.79 35.27
CA HIS A 70 -32.37 15.05 35.97
C HIS A 70 -31.18 14.84 35.03
N GLY A 71 -30.03 15.44 35.38
CA GLY A 71 -28.74 15.15 34.74
C GLY A 71 -27.87 14.32 35.68
N THR A 72 -27.53 13.10 35.28
CA THR A 72 -26.54 12.26 35.98
C THR A 72 -25.15 12.56 35.43
N ALA A 73 -24.42 13.45 36.10
CA ALA A 73 -23.00 13.69 35.82
C ALA A 73 -22.14 12.78 36.71
N HIS A 74 -21.70 11.64 36.17
CA HIS A 74 -20.62 10.86 36.80
C HIS A 74 -19.27 11.47 36.41
N VAL A 75 -18.74 12.33 37.27
CA VAL A 75 -17.35 12.80 37.21
C VAL A 75 -16.47 11.71 37.83
N LYS A 76 -15.77 10.92 37.02
CA LYS A 76 -14.68 10.07 37.51
C LYS A 76 -13.42 10.93 37.61
N GLY A 77 -13.04 11.25 38.84
CA GLY A 77 -11.88 12.08 39.16
C GLY A 77 -10.60 11.55 38.52
N MET A 78 -9.88 12.46 37.86
CA MET A 78 -8.59 12.24 37.23
C MET A 78 -7.52 12.49 38.28
N GLY A 79 -6.89 11.42 38.77
CA GLY A 79 -5.78 11.48 39.72
C GLY A 79 -4.71 10.46 39.33
N GLY A 80 -3.55 10.97 38.90
CA GLY A 80 -2.24 10.30 38.93
C GLY A 80 -2.04 9.03 38.08
N ALA A 81 -1.38 9.19 36.91
CA ALA A 81 -0.40 8.27 36.30
C ALA A 81 -0.39 8.45 34.76
N ASN A 82 0.31 9.48 34.27
CA ASN A 82 0.56 9.66 32.85
C ASN A 82 1.76 8.82 32.45
N MET A 83 1.52 7.73 31.70
CA MET A 83 2.41 7.02 30.76
C MET A 83 1.72 5.75 30.23
N GLY A 84 0.78 5.15 31.00
CA GLY A 84 -0.07 4.04 30.53
C GLY A 84 -1.32 4.45 29.76
N ALA A 85 -1.88 5.63 30.06
CA ALA A 85 -3.13 6.11 29.48
C ALA A 85 -3.05 6.44 27.98
N SER A 86 -1.87 6.84 27.47
CA SER A 86 -1.67 7.09 26.03
C SER A 86 -1.55 5.80 25.22
N ALA A 87 -0.97 4.75 25.81
CA ALA A 87 -0.90 3.42 25.22
C ALA A 87 -2.27 2.71 25.25
N GLU A 88 -3.00 2.80 26.37
CA GLU A 88 -4.38 2.27 26.46
C GLU A 88 -5.35 3.04 25.57
N ALA A 89 -5.24 4.36 25.45
CA ALA A 89 -6.09 5.14 24.54
C ALA A 89 -5.82 4.82 23.06
N ARG A 90 -4.56 4.56 22.68
CA ARG A 90 -4.19 4.12 21.32
C ARG A 90 -4.66 2.69 21.05
N ALA A 91 -4.49 1.79 22.01
CA ALA A 91 -4.97 0.41 21.90
C ALA A 91 -6.52 0.35 21.84
N ASP A 92 -7.24 1.16 22.62
CA ASP A 92 -8.70 1.22 22.58
C ASP A 92 -9.22 1.89 21.29
N ALA A 93 -8.50 2.87 20.74
CA ALA A 93 -8.81 3.45 19.43
C ALA A 93 -8.66 2.42 18.30
N GLN A 94 -7.52 1.72 18.23
CA GLN A 94 -7.28 0.65 17.26
C GLN A 94 -8.30 -0.49 17.39
N ASN A 95 -8.65 -0.88 18.62
CA ASN A 95 -9.62 -1.96 18.86
C ASN A 95 -11.06 -1.55 18.46
N ARG A 96 -11.41 -0.27 18.61
CA ARG A 96 -12.69 0.28 18.12
C ARG A 96 -12.73 0.34 16.60
N GLU A 97 -11.66 0.78 15.95
CA GLU A 97 -11.53 0.78 14.48
C GLU A 97 -11.62 -0.64 13.92
N MET A 98 -10.90 -1.60 14.51
CA MET A 98 -11.01 -3.02 14.13
C MET A 98 -12.41 -3.59 14.31
N ARG A 99 -13.13 -3.22 15.38
CA ARG A 99 -14.53 -3.65 15.56
C ARG A 99 -15.47 -3.04 14.53
N VAL A 100 -15.24 -1.79 14.13
CA VAL A 100 -16.02 -1.11 13.09
C VAL A 100 -15.76 -1.79 11.75
N GLU A 101 -14.51 -2.02 11.37
CA GLU A 101 -14.16 -2.61 10.07
C GLU A 101 -14.53 -4.11 9.98
N LYS A 102 -14.37 -4.88 11.06
CA LYS A 102 -14.84 -6.28 11.14
C LYS A 102 -16.36 -6.37 11.01
N ARG A 103 -17.08 -5.42 11.61
CA ARG A 103 -18.54 -5.29 11.46
C ARG A 103 -18.91 -4.89 10.04
N GLU A 104 -18.13 -4.03 9.39
CA GLU A 104 -18.31 -3.64 7.99
C GLU A 104 -18.11 -4.82 7.04
N LYS A 105 -17.11 -5.69 7.22
CA LYS A 105 -16.98 -6.91 6.39
C LYS A 105 -18.12 -7.89 6.57
N TRP A 106 -18.58 -8.10 7.81
CA TRP A 106 -19.76 -8.93 8.06
C TRP A 106 -21.02 -8.33 7.42
N LEU A 107 -21.18 -7.00 7.49
CA LEU A 107 -22.27 -6.27 6.84
C LEU A 107 -22.17 -6.30 5.30
N ALA A 108 -20.98 -6.11 4.74
CA ALA A 108 -20.70 -6.16 3.30
C ALA A 108 -20.95 -7.58 2.75
N ARG A 109 -20.58 -8.64 3.49
CA ARG A 109 -20.87 -10.02 3.13
C ARG A 109 -22.37 -10.31 3.12
N LYS A 110 -23.13 -9.69 4.03
CA LYS A 110 -24.60 -9.78 4.10
C LYS A 110 -25.31 -8.91 3.05
N ARG A 111 -24.70 -7.79 2.66
CA ARG A 111 -25.23 -6.79 1.71
C ARG A 111 -24.57 -6.81 0.33
N LYS A 112 -23.81 -7.86 0.00
CA LYS A 112 -23.02 -7.97 -1.25
C LYS A 112 -23.85 -7.78 -2.54
N ARG A 113 -25.16 -8.02 -2.49
CA ARG A 113 -26.09 -7.74 -3.62
C ARG A 113 -26.51 -6.28 -3.74
N SER A 114 -26.63 -5.54 -2.63
CA SER A 114 -26.98 -4.11 -2.66
C SER A 114 -25.75 -3.26 -2.91
N LEU A 115 -24.58 -3.62 -2.35
CA LEU A 115 -23.31 -2.92 -2.59
C LEU A 115 -22.79 -3.09 -4.02
N LYS A 116 -23.29 -4.06 -4.80
CA LYS A 116 -22.88 -4.22 -6.21
C LYS A 116 -23.31 -3.03 -7.08
N GLN A 117 -24.27 -2.22 -6.63
CA GLN A 117 -24.68 -0.99 -7.31
C GLN A 117 -23.87 0.23 -6.87
N ASP A 118 -23.09 0.14 -5.79
CA ASP A 118 -22.28 1.27 -5.33
C ASP A 118 -21.02 1.40 -6.21
N PRO A 119 -20.76 2.57 -6.82
CA PRO A 119 -19.64 2.75 -7.74
C PRO A 119 -18.28 2.55 -7.03
N GLU A 120 -18.15 2.95 -5.77
CA GLU A 120 -16.93 2.72 -4.98
C GLU A 120 -16.64 1.23 -4.75
N PHE A 121 -17.66 0.41 -4.60
CA PHE A 121 -17.50 -1.04 -4.45
C PHE A 121 -17.21 -1.72 -5.79
N ALA A 122 -17.73 -1.19 -6.90
CA ALA A 122 -17.40 -1.63 -8.24
C ALA A 122 -15.96 -1.28 -8.64
N ASN A 123 -15.47 -0.12 -8.20
CA ASN A 123 -14.11 0.36 -8.47
C ASN A 123 -13.06 -0.23 -7.51
N ARG A 124 -13.47 -0.93 -6.43
CA ARG A 124 -12.54 -1.58 -5.52
C ARG A 124 -11.95 -2.83 -6.18
N ILE A 125 -10.67 -2.74 -6.52
CA ILE A 125 -9.92 -3.84 -7.13
C ILE A 125 -9.04 -4.48 -6.07
N GLU A 126 -9.28 -5.76 -5.83
CA GLU A 126 -8.40 -6.60 -5.02
C GLU A 126 -7.43 -7.32 -5.97
N LEU A 127 -6.16 -6.93 -5.94
CA LEU A 127 -5.13 -7.49 -6.83
C LEU A 127 -4.84 -8.95 -6.51
N LEU A 128 -4.59 -9.23 -5.23
CA LEU A 128 -4.29 -10.55 -4.69
C LEU A 128 -5.44 -10.95 -3.79
N GLN A 129 -6.02 -12.12 -4.07
CA GLN A 129 -7.06 -12.68 -3.23
C GLN A 129 -6.51 -13.00 -1.84
N ASP A 130 -7.26 -12.57 -0.81
CA ASP A 130 -6.96 -12.80 0.61
C ASP A 130 -5.58 -12.24 1.03
N PHE A 131 -5.15 -11.12 0.44
CA PHE A 131 -3.93 -10.40 0.82
C PHE A 131 -4.14 -9.51 2.04
N GLU A 132 -4.57 -10.12 3.14
CA GLU A 132 -4.86 -9.43 4.40
C GLU A 132 -4.57 -10.31 5.62
N PHE A 133 -4.28 -9.66 6.74
CA PHE A 133 -4.19 -10.28 8.05
C PHE A 133 -5.23 -9.67 8.98
N ASP A 134 -5.66 -10.38 10.02
CA ASP A 134 -6.76 -9.87 10.86
C ASP A 134 -6.38 -8.65 11.73
N GLU A 135 -5.11 -8.50 12.11
CA GLU A 135 -4.61 -7.38 12.94
C GLU A 135 -3.51 -6.59 12.22
N ALA A 136 -2.32 -7.18 12.08
CA ALA A 136 -1.16 -6.53 11.47
C ALA A 136 -0.29 -7.55 10.73
N SER A 137 0.57 -7.01 9.85
CA SER A 137 1.58 -7.74 9.11
C SER A 137 2.99 -7.29 9.48
N SER A 138 3.92 -8.23 9.57
CA SER A 138 5.28 -7.95 10.04
C SER A 138 6.27 -7.80 8.89
N CYS A 139 6.35 -8.78 7.99
CA CYS A 139 7.32 -8.80 6.90
C CYS A 139 6.70 -9.38 5.63
N VAL A 140 7.20 -8.93 4.48
CA VAL A 140 6.81 -9.37 3.14
C VAL A 140 8.07 -9.56 2.33
N ARG A 141 8.21 -10.66 1.60
CA ARG A 141 9.30 -10.85 0.65
C ARG A 141 8.80 -11.50 -0.62
N ILE A 142 9.40 -11.09 -1.73
CA ILE A 142 9.13 -11.66 -3.05
C ILE A 142 10.22 -12.68 -3.36
N SER A 143 9.84 -13.81 -3.96
CA SER A 143 10.80 -14.79 -4.46
C SER A 143 11.67 -14.22 -5.57
N GLU A 144 12.90 -14.70 -5.73
CA GLU A 144 13.79 -14.22 -6.80
C GLU A 144 13.22 -14.48 -8.20
N ASP A 145 12.45 -15.55 -8.36
CA ASP A 145 11.73 -15.88 -9.59
C ASP A 145 10.55 -14.93 -9.89
N GLY A 146 10.15 -14.09 -8.93
CA GLY A 146 9.04 -13.13 -9.06
C GLY A 146 7.65 -13.76 -9.10
N ASN A 147 7.51 -15.05 -8.82
CA ASN A 147 6.24 -15.79 -8.89
C ASN A 147 5.55 -16.00 -7.54
N TRP A 148 6.28 -15.83 -6.43
CA TRP A 148 5.77 -16.07 -5.09
C TRP A 148 5.95 -14.85 -4.21
N VAL A 149 4.95 -14.58 -3.39
CA VAL A 149 5.02 -13.62 -2.28
C VAL A 149 4.74 -14.35 -1.00
N MET A 150 5.64 -14.18 -0.03
CA MET A 150 5.43 -14.67 1.32
C MET A 150 5.23 -13.46 2.24
N SER A 151 4.27 -13.56 3.15
CA SER A 151 3.99 -12.54 4.13
C SER A 151 3.71 -13.16 5.49
N THR A 152 4.02 -12.43 6.57
CA THR A 152 3.84 -12.89 7.94
C THR A 152 2.90 -11.96 8.71
N GLY A 153 2.03 -12.55 9.53
CA GLY A 153 1.03 -11.84 10.33
C GLY A 153 1.16 -12.07 11.83
N THR A 154 0.56 -11.18 12.60
CA THR A 154 0.66 -11.14 14.07
C THR A 154 -0.42 -11.97 14.77
N TYR A 155 -1.70 -11.78 14.40
CA TYR A 155 -2.83 -12.47 15.05
C TYR A 155 -2.97 -13.91 14.56
N LYS A 156 -2.96 -14.84 15.53
CA LYS A 156 -2.72 -16.27 15.30
C LYS A 156 -1.53 -16.40 14.33
N PRO A 157 -0.30 -16.21 14.84
CA PRO A 157 0.88 -16.03 14.01
C PRO A 157 0.88 -16.97 12.82
N GLN A 158 0.95 -16.40 11.62
CA GLN A 158 0.73 -17.18 10.40
C GLN A 158 1.52 -16.62 9.23
N ILE A 159 1.89 -17.53 8.34
CA ILE A 159 2.60 -17.30 7.09
C ILE A 159 1.59 -17.46 5.97
N HIS A 160 1.37 -16.41 5.20
CA HIS A 160 0.63 -16.48 3.94
C HIS A 160 1.63 -16.59 2.80
N THR A 161 1.34 -17.46 1.85
CA THR A 161 2.14 -17.59 0.63
C THR A 161 1.22 -17.51 -0.57
N HIS A 162 1.38 -16.45 -1.35
CA HIS A 162 0.59 -16.15 -2.52
C HIS A 162 1.33 -16.59 -3.77
N TYR A 163 0.61 -17.25 -4.68
CA TYR A 163 1.11 -17.56 -6.00
C TYR A 163 0.66 -16.47 -6.96
N LEU A 164 1.61 -15.64 -7.39
CA LEU A 164 1.36 -14.43 -8.16
C LEU A 164 0.69 -14.70 -9.52
N PRO A 165 1.08 -15.72 -10.31
CA PRO A 165 0.41 -16.01 -11.58
C PRO A 165 -1.07 -16.42 -11.45
N HIS A 166 -1.50 -16.92 -10.29
CA HIS A 166 -2.92 -17.23 -10.03
C HIS A 166 -3.62 -16.17 -9.16
N LEU A 167 -2.94 -15.07 -8.81
CA LEU A 167 -3.47 -13.98 -8.00
C LEU A 167 -4.15 -14.42 -6.69
N SER A 168 -3.73 -15.54 -6.11
CA SER A 168 -4.44 -16.18 -4.99
C SER A 168 -3.50 -16.74 -3.93
N LEU A 169 -4.03 -16.87 -2.72
CA LEU A 169 -3.37 -17.54 -1.61
C LEU A 169 -3.17 -19.03 -1.94
N SER A 170 -1.91 -19.48 -1.96
CA SER A 170 -1.58 -20.89 -2.14
C SER A 170 -1.79 -21.68 -0.84
N TYR A 171 -1.24 -21.17 0.27
CA TYR A 171 -1.49 -21.71 1.60
C TYR A 171 -1.31 -20.65 2.68
N ALA A 172 -2.00 -20.86 3.80
CA ALA A 172 -1.75 -20.19 5.06
C ALA A 172 -1.34 -21.23 6.11
N ARG A 173 -0.22 -20.99 6.80
CA ARG A 173 0.30 -21.87 7.86
C ARG A 173 0.46 -21.08 9.14
N HIS A 174 0.01 -21.65 10.25
CA HIS A 174 0.22 -21.04 11.56
C HIS A 174 1.61 -21.40 12.12
N THR A 175 2.27 -20.44 12.74
CA THR A 175 3.50 -20.58 13.53
C THR A 175 3.16 -20.51 15.02
N ASN A 176 4.08 -20.98 15.86
CA ASN A 176 3.87 -20.98 17.31
C ASN A 176 3.95 -19.56 17.89
N THR A 177 4.82 -18.73 17.30
CA THR A 177 5.12 -17.38 17.75
C THR A 177 5.13 -16.41 16.58
N VAL A 178 5.14 -15.12 16.90
CA VAL A 178 5.23 -14.04 15.92
C VAL A 178 6.63 -14.03 15.30
N ASN A 179 6.65 -13.94 13.97
CA ASN A 179 7.87 -13.79 13.20
C ASN A 179 8.40 -12.36 13.28
N GLN A 180 9.70 -12.22 13.49
CA GLN A 180 10.38 -10.93 13.44
C GLN A 180 10.81 -10.62 12.01
N THR A 181 11.64 -11.49 11.41
CA THR A 181 12.05 -11.42 10.01
C THR A 181 12.14 -12.83 9.44
N PHE A 182 12.03 -12.95 8.12
CA PHE A 182 12.23 -14.23 7.44
C PHE A 182 12.95 -14.02 6.12
N LEU A 183 13.51 -15.09 5.56
CA LEU A 183 14.15 -15.11 4.24
C LEU A 183 13.69 -16.31 3.43
N LEU A 184 13.67 -16.13 2.11
CA LEU A 184 13.60 -17.22 1.16
C LEU A 184 15.03 -17.68 0.85
N LEU A 185 15.31 -18.97 1.04
CA LEU A 185 16.65 -19.55 0.81
C LEU A 185 16.81 -20.06 -0.62
N SER A 186 15.70 -20.37 -1.26
CA SER A 186 15.61 -20.88 -2.62
C SER A 186 15.11 -19.74 -3.54
N PRO A 187 15.39 -19.78 -4.85
CA PRO A 187 14.78 -18.84 -5.79
C PRO A 187 13.24 -18.88 -5.77
N ASP A 188 12.67 -20.00 -5.30
CA ASP A 188 11.25 -20.21 -5.04
C ASP A 188 10.89 -20.16 -3.54
N TYR A 189 9.61 -20.39 -3.22
CA TYR A 189 9.14 -20.46 -1.83
C TYR A 189 9.46 -21.77 -1.10
N SER A 190 10.11 -22.75 -1.76
CA SER A 190 10.23 -24.13 -1.23
C SER A 190 11.07 -24.24 0.04
N LYS A 191 11.96 -23.29 0.28
CA LYS A 191 12.78 -23.23 1.50
C LYS A 191 12.75 -21.82 2.02
N SER A 192 12.27 -21.66 3.24
CA SER A 192 12.27 -20.37 3.94
C SER A 192 12.77 -20.54 5.37
N LEU A 193 13.54 -19.56 5.84
CA LEU A 193 14.07 -19.47 7.18
C LEU A 193 13.40 -18.32 7.91
N HIS A 194 12.82 -18.59 9.08
CA HIS A 194 12.08 -17.61 9.87
C HIS A 194 12.79 -17.40 11.21
N LEU A 195 13.04 -16.15 11.56
CA LEU A 195 13.49 -15.74 12.89
C LEU A 195 12.27 -15.41 13.74
N GLN A 196 12.03 -16.24 14.75
CA GLN A 196 10.93 -16.09 15.68
C GLN A 196 11.32 -15.21 16.87
N CYS A 197 10.34 -14.52 17.45
CA CYS A 197 10.52 -13.70 18.65
C CYS A 197 11.00 -14.50 19.89
N ASP A 198 10.82 -15.82 19.93
CA ASP A 198 11.16 -16.68 21.07
C ASP A 198 12.59 -17.28 21.02
N ARG A 199 13.45 -16.71 20.16
CA ARG A 199 14.82 -17.19 19.89
C ARG A 199 14.85 -18.53 19.15
N GLN A 200 13.78 -18.91 18.47
CA GLN A 200 13.79 -20.03 17.54
C GLN A 200 14.09 -19.54 16.12
N LEU A 201 14.80 -20.37 15.37
CA LEU A 201 14.89 -20.31 13.93
C LEU A 201 14.08 -21.48 13.39
N GLU A 202 13.04 -21.17 12.63
CA GLU A 202 12.15 -22.16 12.03
C GLU A 202 12.48 -22.35 10.55
N PHE A 203 12.74 -23.59 10.17
CA PHE A 203 12.97 -24.01 8.80
C PHE A 203 11.68 -24.54 8.21
N HIS A 204 11.16 -23.85 7.20
CA HIS A 204 9.91 -24.21 6.55
C HIS A 204 10.16 -24.78 5.16
N THR A 205 9.41 -25.82 4.85
CA THR A 205 9.27 -26.41 3.51
C THR A 205 7.78 -26.47 3.15
N PRO A 206 7.41 -26.75 1.88
CA PRO A 206 6.03 -26.98 1.49
C PRO A 206 5.34 -28.04 2.35
N GLY A 207 6.07 -29.07 2.77
CA GLY A 207 5.54 -30.15 3.61
C GLY A 207 5.25 -29.77 5.07
N GLY A 208 5.82 -28.66 5.57
CA GLY A 208 5.63 -28.28 6.98
C GLY A 208 6.83 -27.55 7.57
N LEU A 209 6.80 -27.44 8.90
CA LEU A 209 7.99 -27.13 9.69
C LEU A 209 8.93 -28.33 9.58
N HIS A 210 10.09 -28.13 8.94
CA HIS A 210 11.10 -29.16 8.79
C HIS A 210 11.91 -29.33 10.07
N TYR A 211 12.38 -28.20 10.63
CA TYR A 211 13.19 -28.20 11.84
C TYR A 211 13.09 -26.85 12.54
N ALA A 212 13.32 -26.84 13.85
CA ALA A 212 13.41 -25.64 14.66
C ALA A 212 14.68 -25.70 15.50
N THR A 213 15.52 -24.66 15.41
CA THR A 213 16.75 -24.53 16.20
C THR A 213 16.71 -23.32 17.08
N ARG A 214 17.13 -23.44 18.33
CA ARG A 214 17.18 -22.31 19.25
C ARG A 214 18.52 -21.60 19.18
N ILE A 215 18.50 -20.26 19.14
CA ILE A 215 19.69 -19.41 19.30
C ILE A 215 19.86 -18.98 20.77
N PRO A 216 21.10 -18.78 21.27
CA PRO A 216 21.34 -18.44 22.66
C PRO A 216 20.75 -17.09 23.09
N ARG A 217 20.84 -16.08 22.22
CA ARG A 217 20.37 -14.70 22.44
C ARG A 217 19.29 -14.30 21.46
N TYR A 218 18.61 -13.18 21.73
CA TYR A 218 17.60 -12.62 20.82
C TYR A 218 18.24 -12.11 19.53
N GLY A 219 17.74 -12.57 18.39
CA GLY A 219 18.13 -12.07 17.08
C GLY A 219 17.43 -10.75 16.76
N ARG A 220 18.09 -9.83 16.07
CA ARG A 220 17.48 -8.59 15.55
C ARG A 220 17.10 -8.68 14.08
N ASP A 221 17.97 -9.31 13.31
CA ASP A 221 17.83 -9.44 11.87
C ASP A 221 18.27 -10.84 11.44
N LEU A 222 18.02 -11.17 10.18
CA LEU A 222 18.36 -12.45 9.57
C LEU A 222 18.85 -12.21 8.14
N VAL A 223 20.08 -12.63 7.85
CA VAL A 223 20.66 -12.57 6.51
C VAL A 223 21.23 -13.93 6.12
N TYR A 224 21.09 -14.30 4.86
CA TYR A 224 21.65 -15.53 4.31
C TYR A 224 22.80 -15.17 3.37
N SER A 225 23.86 -15.97 3.37
CA SER A 225 24.94 -15.89 2.40
C SER A 225 24.90 -17.14 1.52
N LYS A 226 24.47 -16.99 0.27
CA LYS A 226 24.34 -18.12 -0.68
C LYS A 226 25.67 -18.83 -0.95
N HIS A 227 26.77 -18.10 -1.05
CA HIS A 227 28.08 -18.67 -1.38
C HIS A 227 28.64 -19.58 -0.29
N ALA A 228 28.44 -19.21 0.98
CA ALA A 228 28.90 -20.01 2.12
C ALA A 228 27.82 -20.98 2.64
N ALA A 229 26.58 -20.85 2.15
CA ALA A 229 25.40 -21.49 2.69
C ALA A 229 25.23 -21.27 4.21
N GLU A 230 25.57 -20.07 4.69
CA GLU A 230 25.49 -19.70 6.11
C GLU A 230 24.38 -18.69 6.35
N ALA A 231 23.55 -18.94 7.35
CA ALA A 231 22.63 -17.96 7.91
C ALA A 231 23.33 -17.17 9.03
N LEU A 232 23.34 -15.85 8.88
CA LEU A 232 23.90 -14.88 9.80
C LEU A 232 22.77 -14.26 10.60
N ILE A 233 22.85 -14.37 11.92
CA ILE A 233 21.85 -13.83 12.84
C ILE A 233 22.55 -12.84 13.77
N PRO A 234 22.44 -11.52 13.49
CA PRO A 234 22.77 -10.47 14.43
C PRO A 234 21.99 -10.63 15.74
N ALA A 235 22.69 -10.59 16.87
CA ALA A 235 22.08 -10.76 18.17
C ALA A 235 22.24 -9.52 19.06
N VAL A 236 21.32 -9.41 20.02
CA VAL A 236 21.39 -8.46 21.13
C VAL A 236 22.26 -9.04 22.24
N GLY A 237 23.03 -8.18 22.89
CA GLY A 237 23.80 -8.52 24.08
C GLY A 237 25.27 -8.78 23.78
N VAL A 238 26.07 -8.81 24.85
CA VAL A 238 27.52 -8.99 24.76
C VAL A 238 28.00 -10.29 25.37
N ASN A 239 29.10 -10.80 24.83
CA ASN A 239 29.84 -11.96 25.31
C ASN A 239 30.55 -11.73 26.63
N GLY A 240 31.10 -12.83 27.16
CA GLY A 240 32.01 -12.77 28.30
C GLY A 240 33.20 -11.81 28.07
N ASP A 241 33.58 -11.60 26.80
CA ASP A 241 34.64 -10.67 26.40
C ASP A 241 34.15 -9.24 26.15
N GLY A 242 32.85 -8.95 26.30
CA GLY A 242 32.27 -7.62 26.12
C GLY A 242 31.92 -7.22 24.67
N ASN A 243 32.12 -8.12 23.69
CA ASN A 243 31.76 -7.90 22.29
C ASN A 243 30.38 -8.47 21.95
N GLY A 244 29.68 -7.89 20.98
CA GLY A 244 28.43 -8.42 20.43
C GLY A 244 28.66 -9.64 19.54
N GLU A 245 27.65 -10.49 19.39
CA GLU A 245 27.73 -11.70 18.57
C GLU A 245 26.85 -11.64 17.34
N VAL A 246 27.38 -12.16 16.22
CA VAL A 246 26.58 -12.60 15.09
C VAL A 246 26.68 -14.11 15.00
N PHE A 247 25.57 -14.80 15.26
CA PHE A 247 25.54 -16.26 15.17
C PHE A 247 25.57 -16.71 13.71
N ARG A 248 26.40 -17.71 13.45
CA ARG A 248 26.57 -18.29 12.11
C ARG A 248 26.06 -19.71 12.13
N LEU A 249 24.99 -19.97 11.39
CA LEU A 249 24.45 -21.30 11.22
C LEU A 249 24.74 -21.77 9.79
N ASN A 250 25.68 -22.71 9.65
CA ASN A 250 25.98 -23.28 8.34
C ASN A 250 24.93 -24.35 8.01
N LEU A 251 24.21 -24.16 6.91
CA LEU A 251 23.11 -25.01 6.49
C LEU A 251 23.57 -26.28 5.76
N GLU A 252 24.79 -26.29 5.21
CA GLU A 252 25.38 -27.47 4.58
C GLU A 252 25.85 -28.47 5.65
N VAL A 253 26.55 -27.98 6.67
CA VAL A 253 27.06 -28.82 7.77
C VAL A 253 26.00 -29.05 8.85
N GLY A 254 25.02 -28.16 8.97
CA GLY A 254 23.97 -28.23 10.00
C GLY A 254 24.47 -27.92 11.41
N ARG A 255 25.53 -27.11 11.55
CA ARG A 255 26.11 -26.73 12.86
C ARG A 255 26.28 -25.23 12.98
N PHE A 256 26.22 -24.75 14.22
CA PHE A 256 26.68 -23.41 14.54
C PHE A 256 28.20 -23.34 14.41
N MET A 257 28.66 -22.41 13.58
CA MET A 257 30.06 -22.04 13.47
C MET A 257 30.38 -21.00 14.55
N ARG A 258 31.67 -20.75 14.79
CA ARG A 258 32.07 -19.67 15.70
C ARG A 258 31.52 -18.34 15.18
N GLY A 259 30.72 -17.66 15.99
CA GLY A 259 30.11 -16.39 15.65
C GLY A 259 31.14 -15.30 15.34
N TYR A 260 30.70 -14.23 14.69
CA TYR A 260 31.51 -13.02 14.55
C TYR A 260 31.38 -12.16 15.80
N GLU A 261 32.50 -11.65 16.29
CA GLU A 261 32.58 -10.81 17.48
C GLU A 261 32.67 -9.35 17.05
N VAL A 262 31.56 -8.64 17.16
CA VAL A 262 31.39 -7.26 16.70
C VAL A 262 31.51 -6.30 17.88
N ASP A 263 32.20 -5.17 17.73
CA ASP A 263 32.28 -4.18 18.79
C ASP A 263 30.96 -3.41 18.94
N VAL A 264 30.31 -3.58 20.10
CA VAL A 264 29.04 -2.92 20.44
C VAL A 264 29.15 -2.02 21.68
N GLY A 265 30.37 -1.81 22.20
CA GLY A 265 30.61 -0.88 23.30
C GLY A 265 30.37 -1.44 24.71
N GLY A 266 30.30 -2.77 24.85
CA GLY A 266 30.17 -3.45 26.15
C GLY A 266 28.73 -3.60 26.65
N ASP A 267 28.60 -4.20 27.84
CA ASP A 267 27.31 -4.30 28.52
C ASP A 267 26.99 -3.03 29.31
N ASP A 268 25.71 -2.69 29.37
CA ASP A 268 25.23 -1.69 30.32
C ASP A 268 25.04 -2.32 31.70
N MET A 269 26.05 -2.17 32.55
CA MET A 269 26.01 -2.62 33.95
C MET A 269 25.16 -1.72 34.86
N THR A 270 24.67 -0.58 34.36
CA THR A 270 23.92 0.40 35.16
C THR A 270 22.40 0.19 35.07
N SER A 271 21.91 -0.37 33.97
CA SER A 271 20.50 -0.69 33.77
C SER A 271 20.06 -2.00 34.43
N LEU A 272 18.75 -2.10 34.66
CA LEU A 272 18.12 -3.32 35.17
C LEU A 272 18.36 -4.47 34.18
N GLY A 273 19.02 -5.53 34.63
CA GLY A 273 19.43 -6.66 33.78
C GLY A 273 20.89 -6.62 33.30
N GLY A 274 21.67 -5.59 33.66
CA GLY A 274 23.11 -5.54 33.40
C GLY A 274 23.85 -6.76 33.97
N GLY A 275 24.69 -7.39 33.14
CA GLY A 275 25.40 -8.63 33.46
C GLY A 275 24.60 -9.92 33.26
N ALA A 276 23.31 -9.84 32.89
CA ALA A 276 22.55 -11.01 32.49
C ALA A 276 22.95 -11.48 31.08
N LEU A 277 22.70 -12.75 30.75
CA LEU A 277 23.02 -13.31 29.43
C LEU A 277 22.39 -12.53 28.25
N GLN A 278 21.28 -11.82 28.47
CA GLN A 278 20.63 -11.03 27.42
C GLN A 278 21.02 -9.54 27.41
N GLY A 279 21.79 -9.09 28.42
CA GLY A 279 22.06 -7.68 28.65
C GLY A 279 20.93 -6.96 29.41
N GLY A 280 21.25 -5.75 29.86
CA GLY A 280 20.29 -4.75 30.33
C GLY A 280 19.54 -4.04 29.19
N ILE A 281 18.77 -3.01 29.56
CA ILE A 281 17.88 -2.29 28.64
C ILE A 281 18.64 -1.55 27.55
N ASN A 282 19.77 -0.93 27.89
CA ASN A 282 20.61 -0.15 26.96
C ASN A 282 21.85 -0.94 26.49
N THR A 283 21.81 -2.26 26.55
CA THR A 283 22.95 -3.07 26.10
C THR A 283 23.17 -2.93 24.60
N GLY A 284 24.43 -2.86 24.19
CA GLY A 284 24.81 -2.82 22.79
C GLY A 284 24.27 -4.03 22.01
N ALA A 285 23.76 -3.77 20.82
CA ALA A 285 23.25 -4.79 19.91
C ALA A 285 23.88 -4.64 18.52
N VAL A 286 23.93 -5.77 17.81
CA VAL A 286 24.07 -5.77 16.36
C VAL A 286 22.65 -5.76 15.80
N ASN A 287 22.26 -4.64 15.20
CA ASN A 287 20.88 -4.39 14.77
C ASN A 287 20.58 -5.02 13.42
N THR A 288 21.47 -4.81 12.45
CA THR A 288 21.28 -5.25 11.07
C THR A 288 22.52 -5.91 10.50
N ALA A 289 22.30 -6.80 9.55
CA ALA A 289 23.36 -7.31 8.70
C ALA A 289 23.03 -7.03 7.23
N ALA A 290 24.06 -6.91 6.41
CA ALA A 290 23.92 -6.94 4.95
C ALA A 290 25.06 -7.77 4.35
N VAL A 291 24.77 -8.45 3.26
CA VAL A 291 25.74 -9.24 2.51
C VAL A 291 25.79 -8.72 1.08
N ALA A 292 26.98 -8.39 0.60
CA ALA A 292 27.19 -8.04 -0.81
C ALA A 292 27.17 -9.30 -1.70
N GLU A 293 26.01 -9.95 -1.81
CA GLU A 293 25.86 -11.25 -2.50
C GLU A 293 26.24 -11.20 -3.98
N GLU A 294 25.89 -10.12 -4.67
CA GLU A 294 26.06 -10.03 -6.13
C GLU A 294 27.49 -9.68 -6.58
N SER A 295 28.37 -9.31 -5.66
CA SER A 295 29.72 -8.84 -5.99
C SER A 295 30.81 -9.61 -5.23
N HIS A 296 31.24 -9.07 -4.10
CA HIS A 296 32.47 -9.47 -3.42
C HIS A 296 32.23 -10.23 -2.10
N ASN A 297 30.96 -10.43 -1.71
CA ASN A 297 30.55 -11.16 -0.50
C ASN A 297 31.12 -10.61 0.81
N LEU A 298 31.34 -9.30 0.89
CA LEU A 298 31.63 -8.65 2.16
C LEU A 298 30.37 -8.60 3.02
N LEU A 299 30.57 -8.80 4.31
CA LEU A 299 29.53 -8.73 5.32
C LEU A 299 29.62 -7.36 5.98
N ALA A 300 28.49 -6.68 6.13
CA ALA A 300 28.38 -5.46 6.93
C ALA A 300 27.47 -5.73 8.13
N PHE A 301 27.90 -5.29 9.30
CA PHE A 301 27.13 -5.37 10.54
C PHE A 301 26.91 -3.97 11.12
N GLY A 302 25.65 -3.59 11.30
CA GLY A 302 25.26 -2.31 11.87
C GLY A 302 25.06 -2.43 13.37
N THR A 303 25.72 -1.58 14.14
CA THR A 303 25.68 -1.62 15.60
C THR A 303 24.83 -0.50 16.19
N SER A 304 24.44 -0.66 17.46
CA SER A 304 23.82 0.40 18.26
C SER A 304 24.76 1.60 18.51
N LEU A 305 26.07 1.46 18.31
CA LEU A 305 27.01 2.58 18.43
C LEU A 305 26.95 3.55 17.24
N GLY A 306 26.24 3.18 16.17
CA GLY A 306 26.28 3.89 14.90
C GLY A 306 27.55 3.57 14.08
N THR A 307 28.28 2.51 14.43
CA THR A 307 29.41 2.00 13.64
C THR A 307 28.94 0.86 12.72
N VAL A 308 29.52 0.81 11.51
CA VAL A 308 29.36 -0.35 10.63
C VAL A 308 30.66 -1.14 10.65
N GLU A 309 30.60 -2.41 11.02
CA GLU A 309 31.76 -3.29 10.92
C GLU A 309 31.71 -4.12 9.64
N PHE A 310 32.82 -4.15 8.91
CA PHE A 310 32.99 -4.97 7.72
C PHE A 310 33.78 -6.23 8.03
N TRP A 311 33.26 -7.37 7.58
CA TRP A 311 33.83 -8.69 7.78
C TRP A 311 33.95 -9.42 6.45
N ASP A 312 35.08 -10.07 6.20
CA ASP A 312 35.24 -10.96 5.07
C ASP A 312 34.98 -12.41 5.52
N SER A 313 34.08 -13.08 4.80
CA SER A 313 33.71 -14.48 5.05
C SER A 313 34.90 -15.43 4.91
N ARG A 314 35.85 -15.11 4.01
CA ARG A 314 37.03 -15.96 3.75
C ARG A 314 38.08 -15.83 4.84
N SER A 315 38.43 -14.60 5.22
CA SER A 315 39.38 -14.34 6.30
C SER A 315 38.80 -14.64 7.69
N ARG A 316 37.47 -14.60 7.83
CA ARG A 316 36.74 -14.74 9.10
C ARG A 316 37.22 -13.74 10.16
N SER A 317 37.70 -12.60 9.70
CA SER A 317 38.24 -11.52 10.52
C SER A 317 37.60 -10.19 10.11
N ARG A 318 37.54 -9.27 11.05
CA ARG A 318 37.16 -7.89 10.78
C ARG A 318 38.14 -7.24 9.82
N VAL A 319 37.64 -6.62 8.76
CA VAL A 319 38.42 -5.93 7.73
C VAL A 319 38.52 -4.45 8.03
N GLY A 320 37.41 -3.83 8.43
CA GLY A 320 37.36 -2.40 8.71
C GLY A 320 36.16 -2.02 9.56
N VAL A 321 36.21 -0.82 10.13
CA VAL A 321 35.11 -0.22 10.89
C VAL A 321 34.85 1.15 10.31
N LEU A 322 33.61 1.38 9.90
CA LEU A 322 33.13 2.70 9.51
C LEU A 322 32.69 3.44 10.78
N PRO A 323 33.32 4.58 11.10
CA PRO A 323 32.87 5.41 12.22
C PRO A 323 31.53 6.05 11.90
N PRO A 324 30.74 6.46 12.91
CA PRO A 324 29.50 7.18 12.69
C PRO A 324 29.74 8.48 11.89
N ALA A 325 28.91 8.74 10.87
CA ALA A 325 28.99 9.94 10.02
C ALA A 325 28.94 11.25 10.81
N HIS A 326 28.15 11.27 11.89
CA HIS A 326 28.14 12.40 12.81
C HIS A 326 29.21 12.12 13.85
N GLY A 327 30.28 12.92 13.84
CA GLY A 327 31.18 12.98 14.97
C GLY A 327 30.33 13.07 16.23
N ALA A 328 30.54 12.12 17.16
CA ALA A 328 29.81 12.10 18.42
C ALA A 328 29.84 13.52 18.98
N TYR A 329 28.69 14.20 19.04
CA TYR A 329 28.60 15.47 19.72
C TYR A 329 28.82 15.20 21.20
N ILE A 330 30.09 15.21 21.63
CA ILE A 330 30.41 15.51 23.02
C ILE A 330 30.21 17.01 23.17
N ALA A 331 28.94 17.40 23.32
CA ALA A 331 28.62 18.70 23.87
C ALA A 331 28.67 18.55 25.39
N ASN A 332 29.72 19.12 26.00
CA ASN A 332 29.79 19.39 27.43
C ASN A 332 29.73 18.19 28.40
N GLY A 333 30.38 17.07 28.09
CA GLY A 333 30.63 15.99 29.07
C GLY A 333 29.37 15.29 29.62
N ASP A 334 28.20 15.58 29.08
CA ASP A 334 26.94 14.91 29.38
C ASP A 334 26.63 13.99 28.20
N VAL A 335 26.56 12.68 28.46
CA VAL A 335 26.29 11.65 27.44
C VAL A 335 24.80 11.73 27.11
N LEU A 336 24.44 12.61 26.18
CA LEU A 336 23.05 12.74 25.76
C LEU A 336 22.62 11.50 24.95
N ASP A 337 21.54 10.91 25.43
CA ASP A 337 20.92 9.60 25.18
C ASP A 337 20.42 9.33 23.75
N SER A 338 21.10 9.83 22.70
CA SER A 338 20.71 9.51 21.33
C SER A 338 21.89 9.48 20.39
N ARG A 339 22.77 8.48 20.60
CA ARG A 339 23.65 8.04 19.52
C ARG A 339 22.77 7.43 18.44
N PRO A 340 22.83 7.91 17.19
CA PRO A 340 22.04 7.33 16.12
C PRO A 340 22.51 5.90 15.88
N GLU A 341 21.65 4.93 16.18
CA GLU A 341 21.91 3.52 15.90
C GLU A 341 21.77 3.27 14.40
N ILE A 342 22.48 2.28 13.85
CA ILE A 342 22.22 1.84 12.48
C ILE A 342 21.02 0.89 12.50
N SER A 343 19.98 1.22 11.73
CA SER A 343 18.72 0.49 11.67
C SER A 343 18.48 -0.22 10.33
N ALA A 344 19.15 0.21 9.26
CA ALA A 344 19.06 -0.41 7.95
C ALA A 344 20.42 -0.36 7.24
N LEU A 345 20.76 -1.42 6.51
CA LEU A 345 21.98 -1.53 5.72
C LEU A 345 21.65 -2.20 4.39
N GLU A 346 22.15 -1.65 3.30
CA GLU A 346 21.98 -2.25 1.98
C GLU A 346 23.23 -1.99 1.12
N PHE A 347 23.73 -3.05 0.48
CA PHE A 347 24.79 -2.93 -0.51
C PHE A 347 24.21 -2.65 -1.88
N HIS A 348 24.88 -1.79 -2.65
CA HIS A 348 24.57 -1.69 -4.06
C HIS A 348 25.02 -2.95 -4.81
N ARG A 349 24.37 -3.22 -5.95
CA ARG A 349 24.70 -4.32 -6.87
C ARG A 349 26.17 -4.32 -7.30
N SER A 350 26.75 -3.14 -7.53
CA SER A 350 28.18 -3.00 -7.87
C SER A 350 29.12 -3.37 -6.73
N GLY A 351 28.63 -3.37 -5.49
CA GLY A 351 29.40 -3.66 -4.27
C GLY A 351 30.32 -2.54 -3.80
N LEU A 352 30.37 -1.40 -4.49
CA LEU A 352 31.23 -0.28 -4.10
C LEU A 352 30.52 0.70 -3.16
N THR A 353 29.23 0.94 -3.40
CA THR A 353 28.42 1.84 -2.60
C THR A 353 27.64 1.07 -1.53
N LEU A 354 27.56 1.67 -0.35
CA LEU A 354 26.81 1.17 0.80
C LEU A 354 25.84 2.26 1.26
N ALA A 355 24.57 1.91 1.40
CA ALA A 355 23.57 2.75 2.05
C ALA A 355 23.43 2.33 3.52
N THR A 356 23.48 3.31 4.43
CA THR A 356 23.21 3.10 5.85
C THR A 356 22.07 4.00 6.30
N GLY A 357 21.09 3.41 6.97
CA GLY A 357 19.99 4.11 7.61
C GLY A 357 20.19 4.15 9.11
N THR A 358 19.96 5.32 9.70
CA THR A 358 20.02 5.52 11.15
C THR A 358 18.64 5.53 11.80
N SER A 359 18.61 5.32 13.12
CA SER A 359 17.42 5.40 13.94
C SER A 359 16.75 6.78 13.93
N ASN A 360 17.48 7.84 13.56
CA ASN A 360 17.01 9.21 13.55
C ASN A 360 16.44 9.64 12.19
N GLY A 361 16.25 8.72 11.24
CA GLY A 361 15.70 9.04 9.91
C GLY A 361 16.72 9.62 8.93
N LEU A 362 18.02 9.55 9.26
CA LEU A 362 19.11 9.99 8.38
C LEU A 362 19.69 8.81 7.61
N ILE A 363 19.83 8.97 6.30
CA ILE A 363 20.42 8.03 5.37
C ILE A 363 21.77 8.58 4.94
N TYR A 364 22.78 7.72 4.92
CA TYR A 364 24.10 8.02 4.38
C TYR A 364 24.44 7.04 3.28
N ILE A 365 24.95 7.56 2.16
CA ILE A 365 25.60 6.76 1.15
C ILE A 365 27.11 6.88 1.37
N TYR A 366 27.79 5.74 1.44
CA TYR A 366 29.23 5.64 1.49
C TYR A 366 29.77 4.96 0.24
N ASP A 367 30.98 5.31 -0.14
CA ASP A 367 31.84 4.45 -0.96
C ASP A 367 32.68 3.62 0.01
N LEU A 368 32.79 2.31 -0.24
CA LEU A 368 33.59 1.38 0.56
C LEU A 368 35.05 1.82 0.70
N ARG A 369 35.56 2.64 -0.23
CA ARG A 369 36.94 3.14 -0.24
C ARG A 369 37.16 4.35 0.67
N SER A 370 36.11 5.08 1.02
CA SER A 370 36.21 6.34 1.76
C SER A 370 35.34 6.33 3.02
N PRO A 371 35.88 6.70 4.20
CA PRO A 371 35.09 6.77 5.42
C PRO A 371 34.15 7.98 5.48
N VAL A 372 34.24 8.89 4.51
CA VAL A 372 33.40 10.09 4.42
C VAL A 372 32.13 9.74 3.62
N PRO A 373 30.93 10.11 4.10
CA PRO A 373 29.71 9.88 3.34
C PRO A 373 29.73 10.72 2.06
N LEU A 374 29.36 10.10 0.93
CA LEU A 374 29.15 10.77 -0.34
C LEU A 374 27.91 11.67 -0.29
N LEU A 375 26.83 11.14 0.30
CA LEU A 375 25.54 11.80 0.34
C LEU A 375 24.88 11.59 1.70
N LYS A 376 24.29 12.66 2.23
CA LYS A 376 23.44 12.65 3.42
C LYS A 376 22.03 13.03 3.01
N LYS A 377 21.06 12.18 3.30
CA LYS A 377 19.63 12.44 3.08
C LYS A 377 18.85 12.31 4.37
N ASP A 378 17.90 13.22 4.59
CA ASP A 378 16.99 13.18 5.72
C ASP A 378 15.57 12.82 5.25
N GLN A 379 14.93 11.88 5.95
CA GLN A 379 13.55 11.51 5.70
C GLN A 379 12.56 12.52 6.32
N GLY A 380 12.95 13.24 7.38
CA GLY A 380 12.24 14.41 7.93
C GLY A 380 11.36 14.13 9.16
N TYR A 381 10.80 12.94 9.34
CA TYR A 381 9.97 12.61 10.52
C TYR A 381 10.76 12.20 11.76
N GLY A 382 12.06 11.91 11.60
CA GLY A 382 12.91 11.47 12.70
C GLY A 382 12.58 10.06 13.22
N TYR A 383 11.89 9.23 12.43
CA TYR A 383 11.65 7.83 12.75
C TYR A 383 12.81 6.96 12.23
N PRO A 384 13.03 5.77 12.82
CA PRO A 384 14.05 4.86 12.33
C PRO A 384 13.73 4.39 10.93
N ILE A 385 14.77 4.39 10.08
CA ILE A 385 14.66 3.82 8.73
C ILE A 385 14.55 2.31 8.86
N GLN A 386 13.46 1.75 8.35
CA GLN A 386 13.17 0.32 8.45
C GLN A 386 13.74 -0.46 7.26
N THR A 387 13.56 0.06 6.04
CA THR A 387 14.07 -0.59 4.83
C THR A 387 14.78 0.41 3.94
N LEU A 388 15.89 -0.07 3.37
CA LEU A 388 16.65 0.59 2.33
C LEU A 388 16.84 -0.42 1.21
N THR A 389 16.51 -0.03 -0.02
CA THR A 389 16.67 -0.91 -1.17
C THR A 389 17.13 -0.09 -2.36
N TYR A 390 18.18 -0.56 -3.04
CA TYR A 390 18.60 0.02 -4.31
C TYR A 390 17.69 -0.48 -5.43
N LEU A 391 17.01 0.46 -6.08
CA LEU A 391 16.19 0.23 -7.27
C LEU A 391 17.11 0.31 -8.50
N SER A 392 17.82 -0.77 -8.77
CA SER A 392 18.60 -0.92 -10.00
C SER A 392 17.80 -1.80 -10.98
N PRO A 393 17.20 -1.25 -12.05
CA PRO A 393 16.52 -2.06 -13.05
C PRO A 393 17.55 -2.98 -13.72
N SER A 394 17.33 -4.29 -13.66
CA SER A 394 18.21 -5.31 -14.23
C SER A 394 18.13 -5.35 -15.76
N THR A 395 16.96 -4.96 -16.29
CA THR A 395 16.67 -4.92 -17.72
C THR A 395 16.86 -3.50 -18.26
N SER A 396 18.00 -3.26 -18.89
CA SER A 396 18.21 -2.13 -19.82
C SER A 396 17.35 -2.33 -21.09
N SER A 397 16.02 -2.41 -20.95
CA SER A 397 15.14 -2.32 -22.10
C SER A 397 15.11 -0.86 -22.56
N ARG A 398 15.22 -0.64 -23.86
CA ARG A 398 15.17 0.67 -24.55
C ARG A 398 13.90 1.51 -24.25
N SER A 399 12.98 1.00 -23.46
CA SER A 399 11.69 1.59 -23.08
C SER A 399 11.57 1.92 -21.59
N ALA A 400 12.58 1.64 -20.76
CA ALA A 400 12.59 2.09 -19.37
C ALA A 400 13.06 3.57 -19.32
N PRO A 401 12.25 4.52 -18.82
CA PRO A 401 12.59 5.95 -18.81
C PRO A 401 13.65 6.34 -17.77
N ILE A 402 14.18 5.39 -16.99
CA ILE A 402 15.09 5.64 -15.87
C ILE A 402 16.46 5.04 -16.20
N SER A 403 17.41 5.91 -16.56
CA SER A 403 18.84 5.56 -16.68
C SER A 403 19.59 5.68 -15.35
N GLU A 404 18.96 6.26 -14.33
CA GLU A 404 19.61 6.65 -13.07
C GLU A 404 19.17 5.72 -11.93
N GLU A 405 20.13 5.26 -11.14
CA GLU A 405 19.91 4.35 -10.02
C GLU A 405 19.17 5.08 -8.89
N LYS A 406 18.00 4.56 -8.48
CA LYS A 406 17.21 5.16 -7.40
C LYS A 406 17.37 4.36 -6.12
N ILE A 407 17.20 5.03 -4.98
CA ILE A 407 17.13 4.40 -3.67
C ILE A 407 15.71 4.57 -3.14
N LEU A 408 15.16 3.47 -2.66
CA LEU A 408 13.95 3.45 -1.84
C LEU A 408 14.36 3.49 -0.37
N SER A 409 13.81 4.46 0.36
CA SER A 409 13.92 4.53 1.81
C SER A 409 12.54 4.54 2.45
N SER A 410 12.32 3.63 3.39
CA SER A 410 11.09 3.57 4.17
C SER A 410 11.34 3.92 5.64
N ASP A 411 10.52 4.83 6.13
CA ASP A 411 10.30 5.01 7.56
C ASP A 411 8.99 4.31 7.94
N LYS A 412 8.69 4.35 9.25
CA LYS A 412 7.39 3.91 9.78
C LYS A 412 6.17 4.53 9.10
N ARG A 413 6.27 5.75 8.54
CA ARG A 413 5.12 6.47 7.95
C ARG A 413 5.18 6.72 6.47
N ILE A 414 6.38 6.84 5.90
CA ILE A 414 6.55 7.32 4.53
C ILE A 414 7.58 6.49 3.79
N ILE A 415 7.32 6.29 2.50
CA ILE A 415 8.24 5.70 1.55
C ILE A 415 8.70 6.82 0.64
N LYS A 416 10.01 7.07 0.58
CA LYS A 416 10.61 8.02 -0.34
C LYS A 416 11.46 7.27 -1.35
N ILE A 417 11.34 7.69 -2.60
CA ILE A 417 12.22 7.26 -3.68
C ILE A 417 12.96 8.50 -4.15
N TRP A 418 14.28 8.39 -4.22
CA TRP A 418 15.16 9.50 -4.58
C TRP A 418 16.33 8.96 -5.39
N ASP A 419 16.97 9.82 -6.16
CA ASP A 419 18.09 9.43 -7.01
C ASP A 419 19.38 9.29 -6.20
N ALA A 420 20.11 8.19 -6.36
CA ALA A 420 21.31 7.89 -5.59
C ALA A 420 22.47 8.85 -5.86
N GLY A 421 22.55 9.40 -7.08
CA GLY A 421 23.61 10.31 -7.49
C GLY A 421 23.40 11.74 -7.02
N SER A 422 22.22 12.32 -7.33
CA SER A 422 21.88 13.71 -7.00
C SER A 422 21.36 13.89 -5.57
N GLY A 423 20.71 12.87 -5.00
CA GLY A 423 19.98 13.00 -3.74
C GLY A 423 18.62 13.71 -3.88
N ASP A 424 18.19 14.03 -5.09
CA ASP A 424 16.93 14.73 -5.33
C ASP A 424 15.74 13.80 -5.07
N PRO A 425 14.72 14.27 -4.31
CA PRO A 425 13.53 13.49 -4.05
C PRO A 425 12.74 13.32 -5.35
N TRP A 426 12.46 12.08 -5.72
CA TRP A 426 11.70 11.78 -6.94
C TRP A 426 10.22 11.55 -6.65
N ASN A 427 9.90 10.69 -5.68
CA ASN A 427 8.53 10.39 -5.30
C ASN A 427 8.43 10.13 -3.79
N SER A 428 7.28 10.46 -3.19
CA SER A 428 6.95 10.17 -1.80
C SER A 428 5.56 9.56 -1.72
N VAL A 429 5.48 8.37 -1.14
CA VAL A 429 4.22 7.65 -0.89
C VAL A 429 3.95 7.66 0.60
N GLU A 430 2.81 8.23 0.99
CA GLU A 430 2.35 8.32 2.38
C GLU A 430 1.14 7.39 2.58
N PRO A 431 1.34 6.15 3.09
CA PRO A 431 0.21 5.33 3.51
C PRO A 431 -0.54 5.95 4.69
N ALA A 432 -1.82 5.60 4.81
CA ALA A 432 -2.63 5.98 5.96
C ALA A 432 -2.23 5.26 7.25
N VAL A 433 -1.62 4.08 7.13
CA VAL A 433 -1.24 3.21 8.25
C VAL A 433 0.28 3.09 8.34
N ASP A 434 0.78 2.91 9.56
CA ASP A 434 2.19 2.69 9.82
C ASP A 434 2.70 1.41 9.10
N ILE A 435 3.88 1.52 8.49
CA ILE A 435 4.60 0.46 7.78
C ILE A 435 5.60 -0.20 8.73
N ASN A 436 5.79 -1.51 8.54
CA ASN A 436 6.83 -2.31 9.19
C ASN A 436 7.92 -2.76 8.21
N HIS A 437 7.54 -3.07 6.97
CA HIS A 437 8.48 -3.53 5.94
C HIS A 437 7.97 -3.17 4.54
N VAL A 438 8.90 -2.89 3.63
CA VAL A 438 8.62 -2.62 2.22
C VAL A 438 9.48 -3.54 1.38
N GLU A 439 8.88 -4.15 0.37
CA GLU A 439 9.56 -5.01 -0.58
C GLU A 439 9.26 -4.54 -2.01
N TRP A 440 10.31 -4.41 -2.81
CA TRP A 440 10.21 -4.05 -4.22
C TRP A 440 10.14 -5.30 -5.11
N CYS A 441 9.17 -5.34 -6.03
CA CYS A 441 9.12 -6.37 -7.05
C CYS A 441 10.14 -6.04 -8.15
N LYS A 442 11.21 -6.84 -8.23
CA LYS A 442 12.32 -6.66 -9.18
C LYS A 442 11.81 -6.39 -10.60
N ASP A 443 12.44 -5.43 -11.27
CA ASP A 443 12.14 -5.00 -12.64
C ASP A 443 10.71 -4.49 -12.90
N SER A 444 9.98 -4.10 -11.86
CA SER A 444 8.62 -3.55 -11.99
C SER A 444 8.43 -2.27 -11.19
N GLY A 445 7.37 -1.52 -11.49
CA GLY A 445 6.97 -0.35 -10.72
C GLY A 445 6.23 -0.66 -9.41
N MET A 446 6.19 -1.92 -8.98
CA MET A 446 5.31 -2.37 -7.89
C MET A 446 6.06 -2.55 -6.57
N LEU A 447 5.47 -2.02 -5.50
CA LEU A 447 5.94 -2.09 -4.11
C LEU A 447 4.87 -2.79 -3.26
N LEU A 448 5.28 -3.75 -2.45
CA LEU A 448 4.42 -4.41 -1.46
C LEU A 448 4.84 -3.95 -0.07
N THR A 449 3.88 -3.65 0.79
CA THR A 449 4.17 -3.21 2.14
C THR A 449 3.49 -4.09 3.18
N ALA A 450 4.24 -4.39 4.24
CA ALA A 450 3.71 -4.88 5.49
C ALA A 450 3.36 -3.67 6.36
N ASN A 451 2.13 -3.58 6.82
CA ASN A 451 1.63 -2.50 7.65
C ASN A 451 0.94 -3.03 8.92
N GLU A 452 0.65 -2.12 9.84
CA GLU A 452 -0.16 -2.34 11.04
C GLU A 452 -1.67 -2.42 10.73
N GLY A 453 -2.04 -2.38 9.45
CA GLY A 453 -3.41 -2.45 9.00
C GLY A 453 -3.83 -3.89 8.74
N ARG A 454 -5.16 -4.08 8.63
CA ARG A 454 -5.72 -5.36 8.24
C ARG A 454 -5.31 -5.75 6.81
N GLN A 455 -5.48 -4.81 5.88
CA GLN A 455 -5.10 -5.00 4.48
C GLN A 455 -3.70 -4.49 4.25
N MET A 456 -2.87 -5.36 3.68
CA MET A 456 -1.54 -4.98 3.23
C MET A 456 -1.66 -4.11 1.98
N HIS A 457 -0.79 -3.12 1.84
CA HIS A 457 -0.86 -2.23 0.69
C HIS A 457 0.06 -2.69 -0.44
N SER A 458 -0.42 -2.53 -1.66
CA SER A 458 0.36 -2.66 -2.89
C SER A 458 0.35 -1.31 -3.60
N PHE A 459 1.50 -0.68 -3.73
CA PHE A 459 1.66 0.57 -4.48
C PHE A 459 2.22 0.26 -5.87
N PHE A 460 1.68 0.89 -6.90
CA PHE A 460 2.18 0.79 -8.25
C PHE A 460 2.54 2.17 -8.78
N ILE A 461 3.78 2.31 -9.26
CA ILE A 461 4.34 3.54 -9.81
C ILE A 461 4.68 3.28 -11.29
N PRO A 462 3.81 3.66 -12.24
CA PRO A 462 4.02 3.41 -13.67
C PRO A 462 5.30 4.03 -14.22
N GLN A 463 5.70 5.18 -13.66
CA GLN A 463 6.94 5.87 -14.07
C GLN A 463 8.21 5.15 -13.60
N LEU A 464 8.13 4.28 -12.59
CA LEU A 464 9.28 3.54 -12.08
C LEU A 464 9.59 2.33 -12.97
N GLY A 465 8.55 1.72 -13.53
CA GLY A 465 8.64 0.59 -14.43
C GLY A 465 7.25 0.03 -14.74
N PRO A 466 7.14 -0.86 -15.73
CA PRO A 466 5.88 -1.49 -16.09
C PRO A 466 5.35 -2.38 -14.96
N ALA A 467 4.07 -2.75 -15.05
CA ALA A 467 3.50 -3.75 -14.17
C ALA A 467 4.21 -5.11 -14.35
N PRO A 468 4.32 -5.92 -13.28
CA PRO A 468 4.94 -7.24 -13.39
C PRO A 468 4.07 -8.16 -14.27
N LYS A 469 4.68 -9.21 -14.85
CA LYS A 469 4.04 -10.08 -15.85
C LYS A 469 2.71 -10.69 -15.42
N TRP A 470 2.53 -10.96 -14.13
CA TRP A 470 1.31 -11.54 -13.55
C TRP A 470 0.19 -10.50 -13.35
N CYS A 471 0.50 -9.22 -13.46
CA CYS A 471 -0.44 -8.09 -13.31
C CYS A 471 -0.37 -7.10 -14.47
N SER A 472 -0.19 -7.56 -15.71
CA SER A 472 -0.18 -6.68 -16.88
C SER A 472 -1.48 -5.90 -17.09
N PHE A 473 -2.60 -6.36 -16.52
CA PHE A 473 -3.87 -5.64 -16.56
C PHE A 473 -3.82 -4.30 -15.80
N LEU A 474 -2.93 -4.15 -14.82
CA LEU A 474 -2.78 -2.88 -14.08
C LEU A 474 -2.33 -1.74 -14.99
N ASP A 475 -1.46 -2.00 -15.98
CA ASP A 475 -1.02 -0.96 -16.90
C ASP A 475 -2.22 -0.41 -17.70
N ASN A 476 -3.09 -1.29 -18.19
CA ASN A 476 -4.31 -0.87 -18.91
C ASN A 476 -5.28 -0.11 -18.01
N LEU A 477 -5.48 -0.59 -16.77
CA LEU A 477 -6.36 0.07 -15.81
C LEU A 477 -5.86 1.47 -15.45
N VAL A 478 -4.55 1.62 -15.25
CA VAL A 478 -3.96 2.92 -14.96
C VAL A 478 -4.05 3.84 -16.16
N GLU A 479 -3.91 3.33 -17.38
CA GLU A 479 -4.13 4.11 -18.59
C GLU A 479 -5.60 4.55 -18.71
N GLU A 480 -6.56 3.65 -18.47
CA GLU A 480 -8.00 3.98 -18.43
C GLU A 480 -8.31 5.04 -17.35
N MET A 481 -7.73 4.91 -16.16
CA MET A 481 -7.85 5.91 -15.09
C MET A 481 -7.14 7.23 -15.42
N ALA A 482 -6.09 7.20 -16.25
CA ALA A 482 -5.41 8.40 -16.72
C ALA A 482 -6.21 9.11 -17.83
N GLU A 483 -6.98 8.36 -18.63
CA GLU A 483 -7.88 8.87 -19.66
C GLU A 483 -9.15 9.53 -19.06
N ASP A 484 -9.57 9.11 -17.87
CA ASP A 484 -10.67 9.73 -17.12
C ASP A 484 -10.30 11.15 -16.64
N ALA A 485 -10.53 12.14 -17.51
CA ALA A 485 -10.28 13.57 -17.26
C ALA A 485 -11.10 14.20 -16.11
N ALA A 486 -12.07 13.46 -15.56
CA ALA A 486 -12.93 13.90 -14.45
C ALA A 486 -12.25 13.77 -13.07
N ASP A 487 -11.13 13.05 -12.97
CA ASP A 487 -10.37 12.95 -11.73
C ASP A 487 -9.33 14.08 -11.59
N PRO A 488 -9.29 14.83 -10.47
CA PRO A 488 -8.29 15.89 -10.21
C PRO A 488 -6.83 15.41 -10.17
N SER A 489 -6.62 14.09 -10.18
CA SER A 489 -5.33 13.42 -10.14
C SER A 489 -4.91 12.82 -11.48
N SER A 490 -5.69 13.05 -12.55
CA SER A 490 -5.35 12.62 -13.91
C SER A 490 -4.07 13.30 -14.40
N TYR A 491 -3.21 12.50 -15.05
CA TYR A 491 -1.98 12.95 -15.66
C TYR A 491 -2.29 13.78 -16.91
N ASN A 492 -2.41 15.09 -16.76
CA ASN A 492 -2.43 16.01 -17.90
C ASN A 492 -1.05 15.97 -18.56
N SER A 493 -0.92 15.22 -19.66
CA SER A 493 0.19 15.43 -20.59
C SER A 493 0.26 16.93 -20.92
N ALA A 494 1.43 17.51 -20.69
CA ALA A 494 1.64 18.94 -20.61
C ALA A 494 1.13 19.71 -21.84
N PHE A 495 0.75 20.98 -21.63
CA PHE A 495 0.78 22.03 -22.64
C PHE A 495 -0.11 21.80 -23.88
N GLY A 496 -1.36 22.28 -23.79
CA GLY A 496 -2.07 22.80 -24.98
C GLY A 496 -3.08 21.88 -25.69
N ALA A 497 -3.38 20.69 -25.20
CA ALA A 497 -4.49 19.89 -25.70
C ALA A 497 -5.73 20.10 -24.82
N GLY A 498 -6.45 21.19 -25.07
CA GLY A 498 -7.69 21.50 -24.36
C GLY A 498 -8.74 20.41 -24.57
N ASN A 499 -9.31 19.92 -23.48
CA ASN A 499 -10.73 19.62 -23.27
C ASN A 499 -11.60 19.35 -24.53
N THR A 500 -11.26 18.36 -25.36
CA THR A 500 -12.04 18.00 -26.56
C THR A 500 -12.88 16.74 -26.40
N GLY A 501 -12.68 15.95 -25.34
CA GLY A 501 -13.41 14.69 -25.11
C GLY A 501 -14.83 14.88 -24.56
N GLU A 502 -14.99 15.66 -23.49
CA GLU A 502 -16.30 15.79 -22.82
C GLU A 502 -17.30 16.72 -23.52
N VAL A 503 -16.86 17.54 -24.48
CA VAL A 503 -17.69 18.61 -25.05
C VAL A 503 -18.70 18.10 -26.10
N TYR A 504 -18.57 16.85 -26.58
CA TYR A 504 -19.40 16.35 -27.68
C TYR A 504 -20.25 15.11 -27.38
N ASP A 505 -20.03 14.37 -26.29
CA ASP A 505 -20.83 13.17 -25.97
C ASP A 505 -22.30 13.48 -25.70
N ASN A 506 -22.61 14.69 -25.24
CA ASN A 506 -23.98 15.15 -24.99
C ASN A 506 -24.63 15.84 -26.20
N TYR A 507 -24.03 15.79 -27.40
CA TYR A 507 -24.52 16.46 -28.59
C TYR A 507 -24.78 15.48 -29.75
N LYS A 508 -25.98 15.55 -30.32
CA LYS A 508 -26.38 14.79 -31.49
C LYS A 508 -26.26 15.63 -32.76
N PHE A 509 -25.60 15.11 -33.78
CA PHE A 509 -25.56 15.72 -35.10
C PHE A 509 -26.90 15.56 -35.83
N LEU A 510 -27.45 16.65 -36.35
CA LEU A 510 -28.66 16.69 -37.15
C LEU A 510 -28.41 17.37 -38.49
N ASP A 511 -28.86 16.73 -39.57
CA ASP A 511 -28.92 17.34 -40.88
C ASP A 511 -30.03 18.39 -40.94
N MET A 512 -29.89 19.35 -41.87
CA MET A 512 -30.89 20.40 -42.13
C MET A 512 -32.30 19.85 -42.41
N LYS A 513 -32.41 18.66 -43.00
CA LYS A 513 -33.71 18.02 -43.26
C LYS A 513 -34.37 17.56 -41.94
N THR A 514 -33.61 16.88 -41.10
CA THR A 514 -34.08 16.39 -39.79
C THR A 514 -34.33 17.53 -38.80
N LEU A 515 -33.60 18.64 -38.90
CA LEU A 515 -33.78 19.79 -38.04
C LEU A 515 -35.10 20.54 -38.36
N ARG A 516 -35.48 20.56 -39.65
CA ARG A 516 -36.79 21.03 -40.13
C ARG A 516 -37.93 20.14 -39.68
N GLU A 517 -37.77 18.82 -39.77
CA GLU A 517 -38.79 17.86 -39.29
C GLU A 517 -39.07 18.00 -37.80
N LEU A 518 -38.06 18.37 -37.01
CA LEU A 518 -38.18 18.60 -35.57
C LEU A 518 -38.62 20.02 -35.20
N ASN A 519 -38.94 20.87 -36.20
CA ASN A 519 -39.31 22.27 -36.03
C ASN A 519 -38.27 23.14 -35.28
N LEU A 520 -36.98 22.78 -35.32
CA LEU A 520 -35.89 23.50 -34.63
C LEU A 520 -35.25 24.61 -35.49
N ASP A 521 -35.75 24.87 -36.70
CA ASP A 521 -35.19 25.86 -37.65
C ASP A 521 -35.16 27.30 -37.08
N HIS A 522 -36.08 27.64 -36.19
CA HIS A 522 -36.17 28.95 -35.56
C HIS A 522 -35.03 29.24 -34.56
N LEU A 523 -34.30 28.20 -34.13
CA LEU A 523 -33.17 28.31 -33.21
C LEU A 523 -31.83 28.55 -33.93
N ILE A 524 -31.83 28.52 -35.27
CA ILE A 524 -30.64 28.81 -36.07
C ILE A 524 -30.29 30.30 -35.91
N GLY A 525 -29.14 30.58 -35.30
CA GLY A 525 -28.59 31.93 -35.14
C GLY A 525 -29.16 32.76 -33.98
N THR A 526 -30.23 32.31 -33.32
CA THR A 526 -30.85 33.01 -32.18
C THR A 526 -30.33 32.52 -30.83
N THR A 527 -29.93 31.25 -30.74
CA THR A 527 -29.50 30.61 -29.48
C THR A 527 -28.23 29.79 -29.67
N SER A 528 -27.30 29.84 -28.71
CA SER A 528 -26.05 29.04 -28.68
C SER A 528 -26.26 27.51 -28.52
N ALA A 529 -27.52 27.07 -28.52
CA ALA A 529 -27.91 25.67 -28.34
C ALA A 529 -27.68 24.79 -29.59
N LEU A 530 -27.62 25.40 -30.78
CA LEU A 530 -27.30 24.73 -32.04
C LEU A 530 -25.90 25.16 -32.50
N ARG A 531 -24.96 24.20 -32.56
CA ARG A 531 -23.60 24.48 -33.04
C ARG A 531 -23.47 24.07 -34.51
N PRO A 532 -23.15 24.97 -35.45
CA PRO A 532 -23.01 24.61 -36.86
C PRO A 532 -21.77 23.72 -37.06
N TYR A 533 -21.92 22.65 -37.83
CA TYR A 533 -20.79 21.79 -38.21
C TYR A 533 -21.00 21.20 -39.61
N MET A 534 -20.06 21.47 -40.51
CA MET A 534 -20.06 21.02 -41.91
C MET A 534 -21.38 21.34 -42.65
N HIS A 535 -22.37 20.45 -42.62
CA HIS A 535 -23.65 20.53 -43.33
C HIS A 535 -24.87 20.37 -42.41
N GLY A 536 -24.66 20.40 -41.10
CA GLY A 536 -25.71 20.22 -40.09
C GLY A 536 -25.42 21.00 -38.81
N TYR A 537 -26.16 20.67 -37.76
CA TYR A 537 -26.03 21.28 -36.45
C TYR A 537 -25.89 20.20 -35.38
N PHE A 538 -24.99 20.43 -34.43
CA PHE A 538 -24.95 19.69 -33.18
C PHE A 538 -25.97 20.28 -32.21
N VAL A 539 -26.83 19.42 -31.68
CA VAL A 539 -27.93 19.75 -30.77
C VAL A 539 -27.74 18.97 -29.48
N ALA A 540 -27.91 19.62 -28.33
CA ALA A 540 -27.85 18.92 -27.06
C ALA A 540 -28.88 17.77 -27.00
N GLN A 541 -28.46 16.60 -26.50
CA GLN A 541 -29.26 15.38 -26.54
C GLN A 541 -30.63 15.53 -25.86
N ARG A 542 -30.69 16.25 -24.73
CA ARG A 542 -31.95 16.56 -24.03
C ARG A 542 -32.93 17.34 -24.90
N LEU A 543 -32.44 18.38 -25.60
CA LEU A 543 -33.26 19.20 -26.48
C LEU A 543 -33.76 18.40 -27.69
N TYR A 544 -32.92 17.50 -28.21
CA TYR A 544 -33.31 16.59 -29.29
C TYR A 544 -34.41 15.61 -28.85
N GLU A 545 -34.30 15.03 -27.65
CA GLU A 545 -35.31 14.10 -27.12
C GLU A 545 -36.65 14.79 -26.84
N GLU A 546 -36.63 15.99 -26.28
CA GLU A 546 -37.82 16.82 -26.09
C GLU A 546 -38.49 17.20 -27.41
N ALA A 547 -37.72 17.67 -28.40
CA ALA A 547 -38.25 18.02 -29.73
C ALA A 547 -38.81 16.79 -30.47
N ARG A 548 -38.19 15.62 -30.28
CA ARG A 548 -38.66 14.36 -30.86
C ARG A 548 -39.96 13.87 -30.22
N LEU A 549 -40.13 14.05 -28.91
CA LEU A 549 -41.37 13.73 -28.20
C LEU A 549 -42.52 14.65 -28.61
N ILE A 550 -42.24 15.93 -28.82
CA ILE A 550 -43.24 16.93 -29.22
C ILE A 550 -43.67 16.73 -30.68
N SER A 551 -42.73 16.48 -31.61
CA SER A 551 -43.08 16.34 -33.04
C SER A 551 -43.81 15.04 -33.36
N ASN A 552 -43.63 13.98 -32.56
CA ASN A 552 -44.24 12.68 -32.79
C ASN A 552 -44.96 12.15 -31.53
N PRO A 553 -46.18 12.60 -31.25
CA PRO A 553 -46.95 12.14 -30.08
C PRO A 553 -47.39 10.67 -30.17
N GLU A 554 -47.47 10.07 -31.36
CA GLU A 554 -47.84 8.65 -31.56
C GLU A 554 -46.67 7.67 -31.39
N LEU A 555 -45.45 8.16 -31.14
CA LEU A 555 -44.23 7.34 -31.12
C LEU A 555 -44.25 6.30 -29.99
N PHE A 556 -44.96 6.59 -28.89
CA PHE A 556 -45.21 5.64 -27.81
C PHE A 556 -46.09 4.46 -28.24
N GLU A 557 -47.16 4.73 -29.00
CA GLU A 557 -48.06 3.69 -29.50
C GLU A 557 -47.39 2.83 -30.57
N GLN A 558 -46.59 3.46 -31.45
CA GLN A 558 -45.81 2.76 -32.46
C GLN A 558 -44.69 1.90 -31.85
N GLN A 559 -44.01 2.37 -30.81
CA GLN A 559 -43.03 1.56 -30.06
C GLN A 559 -43.68 0.38 -29.33
N ARG A 560 -44.88 0.60 -28.77
CA ARG A 560 -45.67 -0.47 -28.15
C ARG A 560 -46.10 -1.51 -29.19
N ALA A 561 -46.57 -1.08 -30.36
CA ALA A 561 -46.91 -1.98 -31.46
C ALA A 561 -45.68 -2.76 -31.97
N LYS A 562 -44.53 -2.11 -32.14
CA LYS A 562 -43.28 -2.76 -32.55
C LYS A 562 -42.77 -3.77 -31.53
N SER A 563 -42.79 -3.44 -30.23
CA SER A 563 -42.37 -4.37 -29.19
C SER A 563 -43.32 -5.57 -29.05
N ILE A 564 -44.63 -5.36 -29.26
CA ILE A 564 -45.60 -6.47 -29.36
C ILE A 564 -45.29 -7.32 -30.58
N GLN A 565 -44.98 -6.70 -31.72
CA GLN A 565 -44.68 -7.41 -32.97
C GLN A 565 -43.37 -8.19 -32.89
N GLU A 566 -42.31 -7.63 -32.30
CA GLU A 566 -41.06 -8.33 -32.01
C GLU A 566 -41.26 -9.48 -31.03
N LYS A 567 -42.14 -9.32 -30.03
CA LYS A 567 -42.48 -10.39 -29.09
C LYS A 567 -43.24 -11.54 -29.78
N ILE A 568 -44.18 -11.20 -30.67
CA ILE A 568 -44.87 -12.16 -31.54
C ILE A 568 -43.90 -12.83 -32.51
N GLU A 569 -42.93 -12.10 -33.05
CA GLU A 569 -41.94 -12.62 -33.98
C GLU A 569 -40.95 -13.56 -33.29
N LYS A 570 -40.51 -13.23 -32.07
CA LYS A 570 -39.70 -14.11 -31.22
C LYS A 570 -40.46 -15.38 -30.82
N GLU A 571 -41.76 -15.27 -30.54
CA GLU A 571 -42.63 -16.43 -30.34
C GLU A 571 -42.80 -17.26 -31.63
N ARG A 572 -42.90 -16.61 -32.80
CA ARG A 572 -42.94 -17.28 -34.11
C ARG A 572 -41.62 -17.95 -34.47
N GLU A 573 -40.48 -17.35 -34.17
CA GLU A 573 -39.15 -17.95 -34.34
C GLU A 573 -38.97 -19.19 -33.46
N SER A 574 -39.54 -19.18 -32.24
CA SER A 574 -39.56 -20.36 -31.37
C SER A 574 -40.44 -21.50 -31.92
N ARG A 575 -41.48 -21.15 -32.69
CA ARG A 575 -42.49 -22.06 -33.22
C ARG A 575 -42.18 -22.59 -34.63
N ILE A 576 -41.26 -21.96 -35.35
CA ILE A 576 -40.80 -22.37 -36.70
C ILE A 576 -39.35 -22.88 -36.64
N ARG A 577 -39.04 -23.78 -35.69
CA ARG A 577 -37.96 -24.77 -35.90
C ARG A 577 -38.54 -26.10 -36.40
N GLY A 578 -39.29 -26.00 -37.50
CA GLY A 578 -39.77 -27.15 -38.26
C GLY A 578 -39.01 -27.43 -39.57
N ASN A 579 -38.06 -26.57 -39.98
CA ASN A 579 -37.34 -26.76 -41.26
C ASN A 579 -35.90 -26.26 -41.20
N LYS A 580 -35.08 -26.85 -40.32
CA LYS A 580 -33.63 -26.89 -40.54
C LYS A 580 -33.32 -28.21 -41.23
N ALA A 581 -33.07 -28.15 -42.54
CA ALA A 581 -32.55 -29.26 -43.31
C ALA A 581 -31.34 -29.87 -42.57
N VAL A 582 -31.52 -31.06 -42.01
CA VAL A 582 -30.43 -31.78 -41.34
C VAL A 582 -29.48 -32.27 -42.42
N LYS A 583 -28.35 -31.56 -42.62
CA LYS A 583 -27.22 -32.06 -43.42
C LYS A 583 -26.53 -33.20 -42.66
N VAL A 584 -27.15 -34.37 -42.61
CA VAL A 584 -26.48 -35.60 -42.15
C VAL A 584 -25.60 -36.11 -43.30
N LYS A 585 -24.28 -36.25 -43.04
CA LYS A 585 -23.28 -36.57 -44.07
C LYS A 585 -23.19 -38.07 -44.42
N VAL A 586 -23.76 -38.96 -43.61
CA VAL A 586 -23.78 -40.41 -43.84
C VAL A 586 -25.20 -40.95 -43.67
N ASN A 587 -25.66 -41.83 -44.57
CA ASN A 587 -27.02 -42.40 -44.63
C ASN A 587 -28.17 -41.40 -44.88
N LYS A 588 -27.95 -40.46 -45.81
CA LYS A 588 -28.93 -39.45 -46.25
C LYS A 588 -30.30 -40.04 -46.65
N ARG A 589 -30.33 -41.16 -47.39
CA ARG A 589 -31.57 -41.85 -47.81
C ARG A 589 -32.39 -42.42 -46.64
N LEU A 590 -31.75 -42.83 -45.54
CA LEU A 590 -32.47 -43.36 -44.38
C LEU A 590 -33.06 -42.21 -43.56
N ALA A 591 -32.31 -41.13 -43.38
CA ALA A 591 -32.77 -39.93 -42.68
C ALA A 591 -33.98 -39.29 -43.39
N GLU A 592 -33.93 -39.16 -44.73
CA GLU A 592 -35.06 -38.67 -45.53
C GLU A 592 -36.29 -39.59 -45.44
N LYS A 593 -36.10 -40.92 -45.34
CA LYS A 593 -37.21 -41.88 -45.20
C LYS A 593 -37.85 -41.84 -43.82
N MET A 594 -37.07 -41.61 -42.76
CA MET A 594 -37.61 -41.43 -41.41
C MET A 594 -38.39 -40.11 -41.30
N LEU A 595 -37.89 -39.02 -41.89
CA LEU A 595 -38.56 -37.71 -41.88
C LEU A 595 -39.92 -37.76 -42.59
N LYS A 596 -40.00 -38.35 -43.79
CA LYS A 596 -41.28 -38.55 -44.48
C LYS A 596 -42.27 -39.39 -43.67
N ARG A 597 -41.76 -40.42 -42.98
CA ARG A 597 -42.60 -41.28 -42.12
C ARG A 597 -43.13 -40.50 -40.90
N GLU A 598 -42.34 -39.57 -40.37
CA GLU A 598 -42.72 -38.70 -39.26
C GLU A 598 -43.78 -37.68 -39.70
N GLU A 599 -43.57 -36.99 -40.84
CA GLU A 599 -44.54 -36.06 -41.43
C GLU A 599 -45.88 -36.71 -41.75
N ASP A 600 -45.87 -37.93 -42.31
CA ASP A 600 -47.10 -38.68 -42.59
C ASP A 600 -47.84 -39.08 -41.30
N ASN A 601 -47.09 -39.36 -40.22
CA ASN A 601 -47.66 -39.71 -38.93
C ASN A 601 -48.25 -38.48 -38.22
N GLU A 602 -47.60 -37.32 -38.34
CA GLU A 602 -48.11 -36.04 -37.86
C GLU A 602 -49.35 -35.60 -38.63
N ARG A 603 -49.37 -35.73 -39.97
CA ARG A 603 -50.57 -35.51 -40.79
C ARG A 603 -51.73 -36.41 -40.37
N ARG A 604 -51.46 -37.69 -40.07
CA ARG A 604 -52.48 -38.62 -39.55
C ARG A 604 -52.99 -38.22 -38.16
N LYS A 605 -52.10 -37.76 -37.27
CA LYS A 605 -52.49 -37.25 -35.94
C LYS A 605 -53.32 -35.96 -36.04
N ALA A 606 -52.92 -35.02 -36.89
CA ALA A 606 -53.65 -33.79 -37.16
C ALA A 606 -55.05 -34.08 -37.72
N ARG A 607 -55.17 -35.03 -38.67
CA ARG A 607 -56.47 -35.46 -39.20
C ARG A 607 -57.36 -36.14 -38.15
N ARG A 608 -56.77 -36.90 -37.22
CA ARG A 608 -57.50 -37.48 -36.07
C ARG A 608 -57.95 -36.43 -35.06
N LEU A 609 -57.17 -35.39 -34.83
CA LEU A 609 -57.53 -34.26 -33.96
C LEU A 609 -58.68 -33.45 -34.55
N LEU A 610 -58.61 -33.15 -35.86
CA LEU A 610 -59.70 -32.49 -36.60
C LEU A 610 -61.01 -33.30 -36.62
N ALA A 611 -60.92 -34.63 -36.73
CA ALA A 611 -62.09 -35.50 -36.64
C ALA A 611 -62.70 -35.53 -35.22
N LYS A 612 -61.87 -35.50 -34.16
CA LYS A 612 -62.36 -35.44 -32.77
C LYS A 612 -63.01 -34.10 -32.41
N THR A 613 -62.63 -33.01 -33.06
CA THR A 613 -63.27 -31.70 -32.87
C THR A 613 -64.55 -31.53 -33.69
N GLY A 614 -64.87 -32.44 -34.62
CA GLY A 614 -66.06 -32.37 -35.47
C GLY A 614 -67.33 -32.99 -34.88
N ASP A 615 -67.20 -33.88 -33.89
CA ASP A 615 -68.34 -34.62 -33.29
C ASP A 615 -68.81 -34.00 -31.95
N GLY A 616 -68.63 -32.69 -31.75
CA GLY A 616 -68.94 -31.97 -30.51
C GLY A 616 -70.06 -30.92 -30.57
N GLU A 617 -70.67 -30.69 -31.74
CA GLU A 617 -71.80 -29.75 -31.91
C GLU A 617 -72.98 -30.45 -32.58
N ALA A 618 -73.59 -31.38 -31.86
CA ALA A 618 -74.96 -31.83 -32.10
C ALA A 618 -75.52 -32.44 -30.82
N HIS A 619 -75.92 -31.60 -29.87
CA HIS A 619 -77.13 -31.74 -29.06
C HIS A 619 -77.38 -30.48 -28.23
#